data_AF-A0A1B6GP00-F1
#
_entry.id   AF-A0A1B6GP00-F1
#
_cell.length_a   1.000
_cell.length_b   1.000
_cell.length_c   1.000
_cell.angle_alpha   90.00
_cell.angle_beta   90.00
_cell.angle_gamma   90.00
#
_symmetry.space_group_name_H-M   'P 1'
#
loop_
_entity.id
_entity.type
_entity.pdbx_description
1 polymer ?
#
loop_
_entity_poly.entity_id
_entity_poly.type
_entity_poly.pdbx_seq_one_letter_code
_entity_poly.pdbx_strand_id
1 'polypeptide(L)'
;GSWTVVPLLPKLYEMDGTNSSWIVFCEERTRFNLQQLVSALSQHDHTEEVWLGHGLHDKEPTIIHHFAFTHSPDRFLYPLLPAGFALSSALLKRLGNTAATIKKSDFSIDAMHELAVFTRTALLSLPSTFCSEDRPGCAAYPLPFLPCGDAVPNENIIFAVKTCLTHHSDRVPVVQKTWAKDASNIEFFSDVQDDSIPTTAVGVANTIRGHCAKTLAILKLAAERVQQMPNLQWLVLVDDDTLLSVSRLQSLLSCWAEQAVVVGERYGYNVHSPLGYNYPTGGGGMAISATLLPKLVSECRCQAADSPDDMHLGFCLARHTVPLVHSPFFHQARPVDYAPGYLATQLPVSFHKHWMLDPVVTYNKWFSSAKATHLHPEL
;
A
#
# COMPACT_ATOMS: atom_id res chain seq x y z
N GLY A 1 -8.78 12.71 0.89
CA GLY A 1 -7.47 12.34 0.31
C GLY A 1 -6.28 12.81 1.11
N SER A 2 -6.37 12.98 2.43
CA SER A 2 -5.29 13.61 3.20
C SER A 2 -3.94 12.89 3.14
N TRP A 3 -3.94 11.59 2.89
CA TRP A 3 -2.73 10.79 2.77
C TRP A 3 -1.86 11.16 1.55
N THR A 4 -2.42 11.80 0.51
CA THR A 4 -1.64 12.23 -0.67
C THR A 4 -0.93 13.57 -0.49
N VAL A 5 -0.89 14.10 0.74
CA VAL A 5 -0.29 15.38 1.16
C VAL A 5 -0.88 16.62 0.49
N VAL A 6 -0.95 16.69 -0.83
CA VAL A 6 -1.41 17.86 -1.59
C VAL A 6 -2.80 18.35 -1.15
N PRO A 7 -3.82 17.48 -0.95
CA PRO A 7 -5.12 17.92 -0.46
C PRO A 7 -5.09 18.50 0.97
N LEU A 8 -4.05 18.25 1.76
CA LEU A 8 -3.89 18.82 3.11
C LEU A 8 -3.30 20.22 3.10
N LEU A 9 -2.50 20.57 2.09
CA LEU A 9 -1.69 21.79 2.07
C LEU A 9 -2.49 23.08 2.27
N PRO A 10 -3.71 23.26 1.71
CA PRO A 10 -4.49 24.47 1.95
C PRO A 10 -4.87 24.63 3.43
N LYS A 11 -5.30 23.54 4.08
CA LYS A 11 -5.70 23.55 5.49
C LYS A 11 -4.50 23.71 6.41
N LEU A 12 -3.38 23.05 6.10
CA LEU A 12 -2.13 23.21 6.85
C LEU A 12 -1.62 24.65 6.79
N TYR A 13 -1.69 25.28 5.61
CA TYR A 13 -1.32 26.68 5.47
C TYR A 13 -2.24 27.61 6.27
N GLU A 14 -3.56 27.37 6.25
CA GLU A 14 -4.53 28.14 7.04
C GLU A 14 -4.27 28.04 8.55
N MET A 15 -3.92 26.86 9.05
CA MET A 15 -3.69 26.61 10.47
C MET A 15 -2.32 27.11 10.96
N ASP A 16 -1.26 26.82 10.21
CA ASP A 16 0.11 26.90 10.72
C ASP A 16 1.05 27.74 9.85
N GLY A 17 0.59 28.19 8.67
CA GLY A 17 1.44 28.83 7.65
C GLY A 17 2.03 30.18 8.05
N THR A 18 1.47 30.86 9.05
CA THR A 18 2.00 32.13 9.56
C THR A 18 2.66 32.01 10.94
N ASN A 19 2.49 30.87 11.62
CA ASN A 19 2.89 30.70 13.02
C ASN A 19 4.01 29.67 13.21
N SER A 20 4.34 28.92 12.15
CA SER A 20 5.41 27.91 12.15
C SER A 20 6.45 28.25 11.09
N SER A 21 7.74 28.12 11.41
CA SER A 21 8.83 28.26 10.43
C SER A 21 8.93 27.03 9.51
N TRP A 22 8.62 25.84 10.03
CA TRP A 22 8.75 24.58 9.32
C TRP A 22 7.56 23.67 9.64
N ILE A 23 7.10 22.93 8.64
CA ILE A 23 6.17 21.80 8.83
C ILE A 23 6.88 20.52 8.46
N VAL A 24 6.87 19.56 9.38
CA VAL A 24 7.53 18.25 9.22
C VAL A 24 6.46 17.18 9.01
N PHE A 25 6.66 16.34 7.99
CA PHE A 25 5.78 15.24 7.62
C PHE A 25 6.47 13.91 7.91
N CYS A 26 5.71 12.93 8.39
CA CYS A 26 6.26 11.64 8.80
C CYS A 26 5.20 10.53 8.79
N GLU A 27 5.68 9.30 8.90
CA GLU A 27 4.84 8.14 9.23
C GLU A 27 4.69 7.97 10.74
N GLU A 28 3.72 7.17 11.16
CA GLU A 28 3.50 6.79 12.56
C GLU A 28 4.75 6.17 13.21
N ARG A 29 5.57 5.48 12.40
CA ARG A 29 6.79 4.80 12.86
C ARG A 29 8.06 5.66 12.74
N THR A 30 7.96 6.93 12.35
CA THR A 30 9.15 7.81 12.29
C THR A 30 9.52 8.28 13.69
N ARG A 31 10.76 8.00 14.11
CA ARG A 31 11.34 8.56 15.33
C ARG A 31 12.05 9.87 15.01
N PHE A 32 11.90 10.86 15.89
CA PHE A 32 12.63 12.13 15.81
C PHE A 32 13.59 12.33 16.99
N ASN A 33 14.80 12.79 16.69
CA ASN A 33 15.64 13.51 17.62
C ASN A 33 15.40 15.01 17.43
N LEU A 34 14.59 15.61 18.31
CA LEU A 34 14.17 17.01 18.17
C LEU A 34 15.34 18.00 18.18
N GLN A 35 16.39 17.73 18.96
CA GLN A 35 17.56 18.61 19.00
C GLN A 35 18.29 18.62 17.66
N GLN A 36 18.53 17.43 17.09
CA GLN A 36 19.17 17.31 15.77
C GLN A 36 18.28 17.88 14.66
N LEU A 37 16.97 17.64 14.73
CA LEU A 37 16.01 18.18 13.78
C LEU A 37 16.02 19.71 13.79
N VAL A 38 15.85 20.35 14.95
CA VAL A 38 15.88 21.81 15.07
C VAL A 38 17.23 22.37 14.63
N SER A 39 18.35 21.70 14.98
CA SER A 39 19.68 22.11 14.53
C SER A 39 19.88 21.99 13.02
N ALA A 40 19.25 21.04 12.35
CA ALA A 40 19.31 20.92 10.89
C ALA A 40 18.41 21.95 10.21
N LEU A 41 17.19 22.14 10.70
CA LEU A 41 16.24 23.12 10.15
C LEU A 41 16.74 24.56 10.30
N SER A 42 17.48 24.89 11.37
CA SER A 42 18.02 26.23 11.61
C SER A 42 19.16 26.63 10.65
N GLN A 43 19.71 25.68 9.88
CA GLN A 43 20.73 25.95 8.87
C GLN A 43 20.15 26.47 7.55
N HIS A 44 18.82 26.49 7.42
CA HIS A 44 18.13 26.90 6.21
C HIS A 44 17.18 28.07 6.50
N ASP A 45 17.06 28.98 5.53
CA ASP A 45 16.14 30.10 5.62
C ASP A 45 14.71 29.64 5.33
N HIS A 46 13.85 29.69 6.35
CA HIS A 46 12.45 29.28 6.23
C HIS A 46 11.58 30.29 5.45
N THR A 47 12.09 31.51 5.23
CA THR A 47 11.42 32.54 4.42
C THR A 47 11.64 32.30 2.92
N GLU A 48 12.55 31.41 2.56
CA GLU A 48 12.78 30.91 1.20
C GLU A 48 12.03 29.60 0.96
N GLU A 49 11.76 29.25 -0.30
CA GLU A 49 11.05 28.03 -0.68
C GLU A 49 11.94 26.78 -0.59
N VAL A 50 12.07 26.23 0.61
CA VAL A 50 12.99 25.11 0.90
C VAL A 50 12.22 23.83 1.20
N TRP A 51 12.67 22.74 0.57
CA TRP A 51 12.18 21.38 0.81
C TRP A 51 13.33 20.46 1.20
N LEU A 52 13.26 19.86 2.37
CA LEU A 52 14.31 19.02 2.96
C LEU A 52 13.81 17.60 3.18
N GLY A 53 14.65 16.60 2.97
CA GLY A 53 14.32 15.20 3.27
C GLY A 53 15.40 14.25 2.77
N HIS A 54 15.13 12.96 2.79
CA HIS A 54 15.98 11.96 2.11
C HIS A 54 15.43 11.71 0.71
N GLY A 55 16.18 12.11 -0.32
CA GLY A 55 15.77 11.93 -1.71
C GLY A 55 15.93 10.49 -2.18
N LEU A 56 14.85 9.92 -2.68
CA LEU A 56 14.81 8.68 -3.44
C LEU A 56 14.72 8.99 -4.93
N HIS A 57 15.11 8.03 -5.74
CA HIS A 57 14.86 8.03 -7.19
C HIS A 57 14.55 6.60 -7.64
N ASP A 58 13.90 6.49 -8.80
CA ASP A 58 13.72 5.19 -9.44
C ASP A 58 15.02 4.73 -10.09
N LYS A 59 15.22 3.40 -10.15
CA LYS A 59 16.29 2.80 -10.95
C LYS A 59 15.99 2.80 -12.44
N GLU A 60 14.72 2.60 -12.77
CA GLU A 60 14.18 2.55 -14.12
C GLU A 60 12.76 3.10 -14.12
N PRO A 61 12.21 3.54 -15.25
CA PRO A 61 10.85 4.07 -15.29
C PRO A 61 9.84 3.01 -14.83
N THR A 62 9.04 3.34 -13.81
CA THR A 62 8.16 2.38 -13.13
C THR A 62 6.69 2.59 -13.49
N ILE A 63 5.89 1.54 -13.37
CA ILE A 63 4.44 1.63 -13.59
C ILE A 63 3.75 2.51 -12.54
N ILE A 64 4.21 2.48 -11.29
CA ILE A 64 3.63 3.26 -10.18
C ILE A 64 3.84 4.76 -10.36
N HIS A 65 4.81 5.16 -11.18
CA HIS A 65 5.06 6.55 -11.57
C HIS A 65 4.67 6.85 -13.02
N HIS A 66 3.81 6.01 -13.62
CA HIS A 66 3.34 6.16 -15.01
C HIS A 66 4.47 6.32 -16.04
N PHE A 67 5.62 5.68 -15.80
CA PHE A 67 6.83 5.82 -16.60
C PHE A 67 7.29 7.28 -16.74
N ALA A 68 7.04 8.13 -15.74
CA ALA A 68 7.57 9.48 -15.71
C ALA A 68 9.11 9.48 -15.77
N PHE A 69 9.68 10.57 -16.30
CA PHE A 69 11.13 10.77 -16.39
C PHE A 69 11.89 9.65 -17.13
N THR A 70 11.28 9.04 -18.16
CA THR A 70 11.83 7.89 -18.92
C THR A 70 13.30 8.00 -19.31
N HIS A 71 13.77 9.21 -19.65
CA HIS A 71 15.12 9.45 -20.13
C HIS A 71 16.14 9.75 -19.02
N SER A 72 15.71 10.01 -17.78
CA SER A 72 16.59 10.34 -16.64
C SER A 72 15.86 10.12 -15.30
N PRO A 73 15.44 8.88 -14.97
CA PRO A 73 14.71 8.60 -13.73
C PRO A 73 15.53 8.89 -12.47
N ASP A 74 16.86 8.84 -12.58
CA ASP A 74 17.84 9.12 -11.53
C ASP A 74 17.94 10.61 -11.14
N ARG A 75 17.45 11.52 -11.98
CA ARG A 75 17.52 12.97 -11.74
C ARG A 75 16.34 13.52 -10.95
N PHE A 76 15.25 12.77 -10.86
CA PHE A 76 14.04 13.22 -10.18
C PHE A 76 14.01 12.66 -8.76
N LEU A 77 14.04 13.55 -7.76
CA LEU A 77 14.00 13.17 -6.35
C LEU A 77 12.62 13.35 -5.75
N TYR A 78 12.18 12.34 -5.01
CA TYR A 78 11.01 12.38 -4.15
C TYR A 78 11.37 11.88 -2.74
N PRO A 79 10.69 12.32 -1.67
CA PRO A 79 11.15 12.07 -0.31
C PRO A 79 10.85 10.64 0.16
N LEU A 80 11.76 10.06 0.94
CA LEU A 80 11.53 8.86 1.75
C LEU A 80 10.67 9.24 2.96
N LEU A 81 9.34 9.08 2.86
CA LEU A 81 8.40 9.39 3.94
C LEU A 81 8.70 8.69 5.28
N PRO A 82 9.14 7.41 5.34
CA PRO A 82 9.51 6.76 6.60
C PRO A 82 10.61 7.50 7.39
N ALA A 83 11.49 8.21 6.69
CA ALA A 83 12.54 9.05 7.28
C ALA A 83 12.06 10.48 7.58
N GLY A 84 10.85 10.85 7.16
CA GLY A 84 10.29 12.19 7.25
C GLY A 84 10.88 13.19 6.25
N PHE A 85 10.19 14.33 6.10
CA PHE A 85 10.64 15.47 5.30
C PHE A 85 10.09 16.78 5.88
N ALA A 86 10.65 17.93 5.50
CA ALA A 86 10.24 19.23 5.99
C ALA A 86 10.00 20.24 4.86
N LEU A 87 8.92 21.02 4.98
CA LEU A 87 8.62 22.18 4.13
C LEU A 87 8.84 23.46 4.92
N SER A 88 9.49 24.45 4.33
CA SER A 88 9.54 25.80 4.88
C SER A 88 8.15 26.46 4.85
N SER A 89 7.92 27.45 5.70
CA SER A 89 6.66 28.20 5.70
C SER A 89 6.40 28.94 4.39
N ALA A 90 7.44 29.47 3.75
CA ALA A 90 7.33 30.09 2.44
C ALA A 90 6.90 29.09 1.34
N LEU A 91 7.49 27.89 1.34
CA LEU A 91 7.09 26.83 0.41
C LEU A 91 5.64 26.38 0.69
N LEU A 92 5.28 26.14 1.96
CA LEU A 92 3.93 25.76 2.34
C LEU A 92 2.90 26.79 1.87
N LYS A 93 3.19 28.09 1.98
CA LYS A 93 2.33 29.17 1.49
C LYS A 93 2.05 29.04 -0.01
N ARG A 94 3.08 28.89 -0.84
CA ARG A 94 2.89 28.73 -2.29
C ARG A 94 2.08 27.47 -2.59
N LEU A 95 2.45 26.36 -1.96
CA LEU A 95 1.82 25.07 -2.22
C LEU A 95 0.35 25.05 -1.75
N GLY A 96 0.04 25.60 -0.59
CA GLY A 96 -1.32 25.72 -0.07
C GLY A 96 -2.23 26.54 -0.98
N ASN A 97 -1.74 27.69 -1.45
CA ASN A 97 -2.47 28.52 -2.42
C ASN A 97 -2.70 27.79 -3.75
N THR A 98 -1.68 27.08 -4.24
CA THR A 98 -1.76 26.32 -5.50
C THR A 98 -2.75 25.16 -5.37
N ALA A 99 -2.67 24.39 -4.28
CA ALA A 99 -3.51 23.24 -4.01
C ALA A 99 -4.99 23.64 -3.83
N ALA A 100 -5.29 24.83 -3.31
CA ALA A 100 -6.66 25.33 -3.14
C ALA A 100 -7.42 25.49 -4.47
N THR A 101 -6.69 25.69 -5.58
CA THR A 101 -7.28 25.80 -6.92
C THR A 101 -7.63 24.45 -7.55
N ILE A 102 -7.09 23.34 -7.03
CA ILE A 102 -7.35 22.00 -7.56
C ILE A 102 -8.71 21.52 -7.05
N LYS A 103 -9.61 21.18 -7.98
CA LYS A 103 -10.97 20.69 -7.65
C LYS A 103 -11.20 19.22 -8.00
N LYS A 104 -10.33 18.66 -8.84
CA LYS A 104 -10.41 17.28 -9.33
C LYS A 104 -9.02 16.72 -9.55
N SER A 105 -8.91 15.41 -9.47
CA SER A 105 -7.73 14.64 -9.87
C SER A 105 -8.18 13.33 -10.50
N ASP A 106 -7.26 12.65 -11.17
CA ASP A 106 -7.48 11.27 -11.61
C ASP A 106 -7.08 10.33 -10.45
N PHE A 107 -6.18 9.40 -10.73
CA PHE A 107 -5.66 8.45 -9.75
C PHE A 107 -4.58 9.07 -8.88
N SER A 108 -4.54 8.61 -7.63
CA SER A 108 -3.40 8.79 -6.74
C SER A 108 -2.82 7.44 -6.36
N ILE A 109 -1.54 7.25 -6.64
CA ILE A 109 -0.80 5.98 -6.53
C ILE A 109 0.33 6.14 -5.50
N ASP A 110 1.35 6.95 -5.81
CA ASP A 110 2.47 7.25 -4.91
C ASP A 110 2.40 8.72 -4.47
N ALA A 111 2.01 8.93 -3.22
CA ALA A 111 1.86 10.25 -2.64
C ALA A 111 3.14 11.09 -2.64
N MET A 112 4.32 10.47 -2.47
CA MET A 112 5.59 11.18 -2.36
C MET A 112 6.10 11.60 -3.74
N HIS A 113 6.00 10.71 -4.72
CA HIS A 113 6.31 11.05 -6.11
C HIS A 113 5.33 12.11 -6.64
N GLU A 114 4.03 11.98 -6.38
CA GLU A 114 3.02 12.98 -6.76
C GLU A 114 3.26 14.34 -6.09
N LEU A 115 3.63 14.35 -4.81
CA LEU A 115 4.03 15.56 -4.11
C LEU A 115 5.25 16.21 -4.78
N ALA A 116 6.27 15.43 -5.13
CA ALA A 116 7.47 15.93 -5.82
C ALA A 116 7.14 16.57 -7.18
N VAL A 117 6.24 15.95 -7.94
CA VAL A 117 5.77 16.51 -9.22
C VAL A 117 4.98 17.81 -8.98
N PHE A 118 4.15 17.84 -7.94
CA PHE A 118 3.34 19.00 -7.59
C PHE A 118 4.17 20.18 -7.10
N THR A 119 5.20 19.95 -6.27
CA THR A 119 5.93 21.05 -5.62
C THR A 119 6.68 21.90 -6.64
N ARG A 120 7.25 21.29 -7.69
CA ARG A 120 8.19 21.94 -8.63
C ARG A 120 9.38 22.63 -7.92
N THR A 121 9.67 22.23 -6.69
CA THR A 121 10.84 22.65 -5.91
C THR A 121 11.74 21.43 -5.80
N ALA A 122 13.03 21.60 -6.06
CA ALA A 122 13.98 20.50 -5.90
C ALA A 122 14.08 20.11 -4.43
N LEU A 123 13.97 18.80 -4.14
CA LEU A 123 14.23 18.26 -2.81
C LEU A 123 15.73 18.37 -2.51
N LEU A 124 16.08 19.09 -1.44
CA LEU A 124 17.43 19.07 -0.90
C LEU A 124 17.61 17.78 -0.10
N SER A 125 18.33 16.82 -0.69
CA SER A 125 18.57 15.50 -0.10
C SER A 125 19.61 15.59 1.03
N LEU A 126 19.18 15.27 2.24
CA LEU A 126 19.97 15.27 3.48
C LEU A 126 19.93 13.87 4.14
N PRO A 127 20.52 12.83 3.53
CA PRO A 127 20.42 11.43 4.00
C PRO A 127 21.12 11.16 5.34
N SER A 128 21.99 12.07 5.79
CA SER A 128 22.62 12.04 7.12
C SER A 128 21.72 12.61 8.22
N THR A 129 20.70 13.39 7.86
CA THR A 129 19.74 14.02 8.77
C THR A 129 18.44 13.25 8.79
N PHE A 130 17.87 13.00 7.61
CA PHE A 130 16.70 12.15 7.40
C PHE A 130 17.21 10.77 6.96
N CYS A 131 17.32 9.85 7.91
CA CYS A 131 18.01 8.59 7.72
C CYS A 131 17.05 7.47 7.35
N SER A 132 17.52 6.53 6.53
CA SER A 132 16.80 5.30 6.19
C SER A 132 16.81 4.26 7.31
N GLU A 133 17.65 4.44 8.34
CA GLU A 133 17.78 3.57 9.51
C GLU A 133 18.33 4.37 10.70
N ASP A 134 18.24 3.80 11.91
CA ASP A 134 18.75 4.42 13.13
C ASP A 134 20.29 4.44 13.14
N ARG A 135 20.88 5.63 13.05
CA ARG A 135 22.33 5.85 13.14
C ARG A 135 22.64 7.11 13.96
N PRO A 136 23.84 7.18 14.58
CA PRO A 136 24.28 8.39 15.26
C PRO A 136 24.23 9.62 14.32
N GLY A 137 23.62 10.70 14.80
CA GLY A 137 23.47 11.96 14.05
C GLY A 137 22.16 12.11 13.30
N CYS A 138 21.34 11.05 13.18
CA CYS A 138 20.03 11.14 12.55
C CYS A 138 19.08 12.02 13.34
N ALA A 139 18.42 12.95 12.64
CA ALA A 139 17.32 13.74 13.17
C ALA A 139 15.98 13.02 13.06
N ALA A 140 15.82 12.20 12.03
CA ALA A 140 14.61 11.43 11.77
C ALA A 140 14.96 10.09 11.13
N TYR A 141 14.27 9.01 11.52
CA TYR A 141 14.49 7.67 10.99
C TYR A 141 13.29 6.74 11.24
N PRO A 142 13.07 5.71 10.40
CA PRO A 142 11.99 4.76 10.61
C PRO A 142 12.32 3.75 11.71
N LEU A 143 11.33 3.43 12.55
CA LEU A 143 11.37 2.29 13.46
C LEU A 143 10.92 1.01 12.74
N PRO A 144 11.49 -0.16 13.09
CA PRO A 144 10.99 -1.43 12.58
C PRO A 144 9.51 -1.63 12.95
N PHE A 145 8.79 -2.43 12.17
CA PHE A 145 7.43 -2.81 12.52
C PHE A 145 7.43 -3.59 13.83
N LEU A 146 6.60 -3.15 14.78
CA LEU A 146 6.35 -3.86 16.03
C LEU A 146 4.90 -4.37 15.99
N PRO A 147 4.67 -5.69 16.12
CA PRO A 147 3.32 -6.24 16.21
C PRO A 147 2.55 -5.58 17.35
N CYS A 148 1.26 -5.33 17.16
CA CYS A 148 0.41 -4.71 18.19
C CYS A 148 -0.08 -5.71 19.25
N GLY A 149 0.16 -7.00 19.03
CA GLY A 149 -0.29 -8.10 19.89
C GLY A 149 0.19 -9.43 19.32
N ASP A 150 -0.38 -10.52 19.84
CA ASP A 150 -0.11 -11.85 19.32
C ASP A 150 -0.57 -11.97 17.86
N ALA A 151 0.21 -12.69 17.07
CA ALA A 151 -0.09 -12.92 15.66
C ALA A 151 -1.46 -13.61 15.52
N VAL A 152 -2.28 -13.15 14.57
CA VAL A 152 -3.59 -13.75 14.30
C VAL A 152 -3.39 -15.24 13.97
N PRO A 153 -4.09 -16.18 14.64
CA PRO A 153 -3.98 -17.60 14.34
C PRO A 153 -4.29 -17.88 12.86
N ASN A 154 -3.52 -18.77 12.25
CA ASN A 154 -3.60 -19.02 10.80
C ASN A 154 -4.96 -19.61 10.41
N GLU A 155 -5.48 -20.48 11.28
CA GLU A 155 -6.82 -21.06 11.22
C GLU A 155 -7.96 -20.04 11.31
N ASN A 156 -7.68 -18.81 11.78
CA ASN A 156 -8.64 -17.71 11.86
C ASN A 156 -8.61 -16.82 10.60
N ILE A 157 -7.81 -17.18 9.59
CA ILE A 157 -7.69 -16.45 8.32
C ILE A 157 -8.11 -17.39 7.19
N ILE A 158 -8.95 -16.89 6.28
CA ILE A 158 -9.23 -17.55 4.99
C ILE A 158 -8.57 -16.76 3.86
N PHE A 159 -7.77 -17.45 3.05
CA PHE A 159 -7.09 -16.91 1.88
C PHE A 159 -7.90 -17.25 0.63
N ALA A 160 -8.55 -16.25 0.04
CA ALA A 160 -9.30 -16.38 -1.20
C ALA A 160 -8.44 -15.93 -2.38
N VAL A 161 -7.97 -16.89 -3.17
CA VAL A 161 -7.17 -16.63 -4.36
C VAL A 161 -8.10 -16.54 -5.56
N LYS A 162 -8.19 -15.36 -6.16
CA LYS A 162 -8.95 -15.14 -7.40
C LYS A 162 -8.11 -15.59 -8.59
N THR A 163 -8.60 -16.58 -9.33
CA THR A 163 -7.94 -17.12 -10.52
C THR A 163 -8.94 -17.35 -11.65
N CYS A 164 -8.49 -17.91 -12.77
CA CYS A 164 -9.33 -18.33 -13.88
C CYS A 164 -8.71 -19.52 -14.62
N LEU A 165 -9.50 -20.18 -15.48
CA LEU A 165 -9.07 -21.38 -16.22
C LEU A 165 -7.72 -21.19 -16.94
N THR A 166 -7.47 -20.01 -17.51
CA THR A 166 -6.22 -19.73 -18.23
C THR A 166 -4.99 -19.68 -17.33
N HIS A 167 -5.17 -19.65 -16.01
CA HIS A 167 -4.11 -19.51 -15.02
C HIS A 167 -3.90 -20.75 -14.14
N HIS A 168 -4.68 -21.80 -14.38
CA HIS A 168 -4.60 -23.07 -13.67
C HIS A 168 -3.23 -23.75 -13.83
N SER A 169 -2.59 -23.63 -14.99
CA SER A 169 -1.35 -24.35 -15.32
C SER A 169 -0.07 -23.56 -15.08
N ASP A 170 -0.13 -22.25 -14.89
CA ASP A 170 1.03 -21.37 -14.75
C ASP A 170 1.09 -20.64 -13.39
N ARG A 171 0.02 -19.97 -12.95
CA ARG A 171 0.02 -19.13 -11.74
C ARG A 171 -0.38 -19.88 -10.48
N VAL A 172 -1.46 -20.67 -10.54
CA VAL A 172 -1.91 -21.47 -9.38
C VAL A 172 -0.80 -22.40 -8.84
N PRO A 173 -0.02 -23.10 -9.69
CA PRO A 173 1.09 -23.93 -9.21
C PRO A 173 2.20 -23.12 -8.52
N VAL A 174 2.39 -21.85 -8.88
CA VAL A 174 3.36 -20.97 -8.20
C VAL A 174 2.86 -20.62 -6.80
N VAL A 175 1.58 -20.27 -6.65
CA VAL A 175 0.97 -20.02 -5.33
C VAL A 175 1.10 -21.25 -4.43
N GLN A 176 0.77 -22.44 -4.96
CA GLN A 176 0.92 -23.72 -4.26
C GLN A 176 2.36 -24.03 -3.82
N LYS A 177 3.36 -23.73 -4.68
CA LYS A 177 4.79 -23.94 -4.37
C LYS A 177 5.38 -22.92 -3.40
N THR A 178 4.73 -21.77 -3.22
CA THR A 178 5.26 -20.63 -2.46
C THR A 178 4.55 -20.47 -1.11
N TRP A 179 3.63 -19.53 -0.98
CA TRP A 179 3.05 -19.12 0.30
C TRP A 179 1.83 -19.93 0.71
N ALA A 180 1.18 -20.64 -0.22
CA ALA A 180 0.01 -21.47 0.10
C ALA A 180 0.33 -22.60 1.10
N LYS A 181 1.57 -23.10 1.10
CA LYS A 181 2.03 -24.11 2.06
C LYS A 181 1.97 -23.63 3.52
N ASP A 182 2.00 -22.31 3.70
CA ASP A 182 1.99 -21.65 5.00
C ASP A 182 0.58 -21.13 5.34
N ALA A 183 -0.46 -21.41 4.53
CA ALA A 183 -1.84 -20.97 4.75
C ALA A 183 -2.74 -22.14 5.16
N SER A 184 -3.40 -22.04 6.32
CA SER A 184 -4.25 -23.11 6.86
C SER A 184 -5.57 -23.25 6.11
N ASN A 185 -6.21 -22.13 5.78
CA ASN A 185 -7.46 -22.13 5.01
C ASN A 185 -7.24 -21.36 3.71
N ILE A 186 -7.04 -22.06 2.60
CA ILE A 186 -6.88 -21.45 1.28
C ILE A 186 -7.88 -22.04 0.30
N GLU A 187 -8.46 -21.19 -0.54
CA GLU A 187 -9.41 -21.59 -1.56
C GLU A 187 -9.13 -20.82 -2.86
N PHE A 188 -9.07 -21.56 -3.98
CA PHE A 188 -8.82 -21.00 -5.30
C PHE A 188 -10.16 -20.81 -6.02
N PHE A 189 -10.60 -19.57 -6.16
CA PHE A 189 -11.87 -19.23 -6.79
C PHE A 189 -11.69 -18.99 -8.29
N SER A 190 -12.31 -19.84 -9.10
CA SER A 190 -12.16 -19.84 -10.56
C SER A 190 -13.52 -19.76 -11.28
N ASP A 191 -13.49 -19.49 -12.57
CA ASP A 191 -14.68 -19.63 -13.44
C ASP A 191 -15.02 -21.10 -13.73
N VAL A 192 -14.06 -22.02 -13.52
CA VAL A 192 -14.24 -23.47 -13.77
C VAL A 192 -13.72 -24.29 -12.58
N GLN A 193 -14.42 -25.37 -12.26
CA GLN A 193 -14.00 -26.38 -11.27
C GLN A 193 -12.85 -27.22 -11.83
N ASP A 194 -11.78 -27.38 -11.05
CA ASP A 194 -10.63 -28.22 -11.38
C ASP A 194 -10.14 -28.92 -10.11
N ASP A 195 -10.43 -30.22 -10.02
CA ASP A 195 -10.13 -31.03 -8.84
C ASP A 195 -8.63 -31.32 -8.68
N SER A 196 -7.82 -31.10 -9.72
CA SER A 196 -6.36 -31.29 -9.66
C SER A 196 -5.64 -30.18 -8.91
N ILE A 197 -6.28 -29.00 -8.82
CA ILE A 197 -5.82 -27.81 -8.12
C ILE A 197 -7.01 -27.20 -7.36
N PRO A 198 -7.63 -27.98 -6.45
CA PRO A 198 -9.04 -27.92 -6.06
C PRO A 198 -9.60 -26.50 -6.03
N THR A 199 -10.09 -26.06 -7.19
CA THR A 199 -10.72 -24.75 -7.33
C THR A 199 -12.17 -24.84 -6.89
N THR A 200 -12.78 -23.69 -6.60
CA THR A 200 -14.22 -23.54 -6.44
C THR A 200 -14.75 -22.74 -7.63
N ALA A 201 -15.65 -23.35 -8.40
CA ALA A 201 -16.34 -22.65 -9.47
C ALA A 201 -17.29 -21.58 -8.90
N VAL A 202 -16.99 -20.32 -9.18
CA VAL A 202 -17.73 -19.15 -8.67
C VAL A 202 -19.10 -18.98 -9.35
N GLY A 203 -19.30 -19.61 -10.51
CA GLY A 203 -20.52 -19.44 -11.32
C GLY A 203 -20.57 -18.12 -12.09
N VAL A 204 -19.45 -17.41 -12.18
CA VAL A 204 -19.29 -16.17 -12.97
C VAL A 204 -18.21 -16.40 -14.02
N ALA A 205 -18.55 -16.17 -15.29
CA ALA A 205 -17.63 -16.31 -16.40
C ALA A 205 -16.44 -15.34 -16.28
N ASN A 206 -15.27 -15.76 -16.76
CA ASN A 206 -14.11 -14.89 -16.78
C ASN A 206 -14.28 -13.70 -17.76
N THR A 207 -13.75 -12.55 -17.39
CA THR A 207 -13.69 -11.32 -18.17
C THR A 207 -12.24 -11.01 -18.54
N ILE A 208 -11.99 -10.25 -19.62
CA ILE A 208 -10.62 -9.87 -20.03
C ILE A 208 -10.08 -8.71 -19.17
N ARG A 209 -10.98 -7.81 -18.76
CA ARG A 209 -10.70 -6.64 -17.94
C ARG A 209 -11.70 -6.62 -16.80
N GLY A 210 -11.27 -6.20 -15.62
CA GLY A 210 -12.10 -5.99 -14.43
C GLY A 210 -12.87 -7.23 -13.97
N HIS A 211 -12.90 -7.51 -12.68
CA HIS A 211 -13.47 -8.77 -12.18
C HIS A 211 -14.58 -8.57 -11.15
N CYS A 212 -15.30 -7.44 -11.23
CA CYS A 212 -16.23 -7.02 -10.18
C CYS A 212 -17.27 -8.10 -9.82
N ALA A 213 -17.95 -8.68 -10.82
CA ALA A 213 -18.96 -9.70 -10.55
C ALA A 213 -18.35 -10.96 -9.91
N LYS A 214 -17.15 -11.37 -10.35
CA LYS A 214 -16.43 -12.52 -9.79
C LYS A 214 -16.02 -12.21 -8.35
N THR A 215 -15.46 -11.04 -8.07
CA THR A 215 -15.07 -10.61 -6.72
C THR A 215 -16.25 -10.56 -5.76
N LEU A 216 -17.40 -9.98 -6.14
CA LEU A 216 -18.59 -9.99 -5.27
C LEU A 216 -19.13 -11.41 -5.02
N ALA A 217 -19.06 -12.30 -6.01
CA ALA A 217 -19.45 -13.70 -5.84
C ALA A 217 -18.47 -14.46 -4.92
N ILE A 218 -17.17 -14.18 -4.99
CA ILE A 218 -16.17 -14.68 -4.04
C ILE A 218 -16.48 -14.20 -2.62
N LEU A 219 -16.78 -12.91 -2.43
CA LEU A 219 -17.15 -12.37 -1.11
C LEU A 219 -18.40 -13.07 -0.55
N LYS A 220 -19.37 -13.41 -1.41
CA LYS A 220 -20.57 -14.16 -1.01
C LYS A 220 -20.21 -15.56 -0.52
N LEU A 221 -19.41 -16.32 -1.29
CA LEU A 221 -18.96 -17.66 -0.89
C LEU A 221 -18.12 -17.61 0.39
N ALA A 222 -17.22 -16.63 0.52
CA ALA A 222 -16.44 -16.41 1.72
C ALA A 222 -17.33 -16.11 2.95
N ALA A 223 -18.40 -15.33 2.78
CA ALA A 223 -19.36 -15.06 3.85
C ALA A 223 -20.07 -16.35 4.31
N GLU A 224 -20.37 -17.27 3.40
CA GLU A 224 -20.92 -18.60 3.72
C GLU A 224 -19.90 -19.45 4.50
N ARG A 225 -18.60 -19.39 4.16
CA ARG A 225 -17.54 -20.07 4.94
C ARG A 225 -17.39 -19.51 6.35
N VAL A 226 -17.44 -18.18 6.51
CA VAL A 226 -17.38 -17.53 7.82
C VAL A 226 -18.55 -17.95 8.71
N GLN A 227 -19.74 -18.21 8.15
CA GLN A 227 -20.85 -18.76 8.92
C GLN A 227 -20.59 -20.20 9.43
N GLN A 228 -19.80 -20.98 8.69
CA GLN A 228 -19.46 -22.36 9.05
C GLN A 228 -18.24 -22.43 9.99
N MET A 229 -17.40 -21.39 10.00
CA MET A 229 -16.16 -21.32 10.77
C MET A 229 -16.20 -20.09 11.69
N PRO A 230 -16.82 -20.18 12.88
CA PRO A 230 -17.12 -19.01 13.71
C PRO A 230 -15.88 -18.30 14.28
N ASN A 231 -14.71 -18.94 14.23
CA ASN A 231 -13.44 -18.35 14.68
C ASN A 231 -12.73 -17.55 13.57
N LEU A 232 -13.22 -17.55 12.33
CA LEU A 232 -12.63 -16.75 11.26
C LEU A 232 -12.76 -15.26 11.58
N GLN A 233 -11.62 -14.57 11.57
CA GLN A 233 -11.50 -13.15 11.83
C GLN A 233 -11.23 -12.36 10.55
N TRP A 234 -10.56 -12.95 9.58
CA TRP A 234 -10.09 -12.27 8.37
C TRP A 234 -10.33 -13.08 7.10
N LEU A 235 -10.78 -12.38 6.06
CA LEU A 235 -10.66 -12.81 4.67
C LEU A 235 -9.51 -12.07 4.02
N VAL A 236 -8.55 -12.79 3.44
CA VAL A 236 -7.46 -12.24 2.65
C VAL A 236 -7.76 -12.53 1.19
N LEU A 237 -8.17 -11.52 0.44
CA LEU A 237 -8.47 -11.61 -0.99
C LEU A 237 -7.24 -11.19 -1.79
N VAL A 238 -6.78 -12.06 -2.68
CA VAL A 238 -5.56 -11.85 -3.50
C VAL A 238 -5.76 -12.34 -4.93
N ASP A 239 -4.97 -11.81 -5.85
CA ASP A 239 -4.86 -12.35 -7.21
C ASP A 239 -3.88 -13.54 -7.24
N ASP A 240 -4.00 -14.39 -8.26
CA ASP A 240 -3.17 -15.59 -8.42
C ASP A 240 -1.70 -15.32 -8.79
N ASP A 241 -1.35 -14.06 -9.03
CA ASP A 241 0.02 -13.58 -9.23
C ASP A 241 0.53 -12.66 -8.10
N THR A 242 -0.15 -12.67 -6.95
CA THR A 242 0.32 -12.05 -5.71
C THR A 242 1.24 -13.00 -4.93
N LEU A 243 2.41 -12.50 -4.53
CA LEU A 243 3.32 -13.16 -3.59
C LEU A 243 3.19 -12.51 -2.22
N LEU A 244 3.04 -13.30 -1.15
CA LEU A 244 2.90 -12.76 0.21
C LEU A 244 3.60 -13.60 1.28
N SER A 245 3.85 -13.01 2.45
CA SER A 245 4.28 -13.72 3.65
C SER A 245 3.12 -13.89 4.63
N VAL A 246 2.69 -15.14 4.85
CA VAL A 246 1.59 -15.45 5.78
C VAL A 246 1.94 -15.02 7.21
N SER A 247 3.15 -15.31 7.69
CA SER A 247 3.58 -14.94 9.05
C SER A 247 3.62 -13.43 9.29
N ARG A 248 4.16 -12.65 8.33
CA ARG A 248 4.15 -11.18 8.44
C ARG A 248 2.73 -10.62 8.40
N LEU A 249 1.86 -11.20 7.57
CA LEU A 249 0.45 -10.83 7.53
C LEU A 249 -0.24 -11.10 8.87
N GLN A 250 -0.04 -12.27 9.48
CA GLN A 250 -0.61 -12.61 10.80
C GLN A 250 -0.19 -11.60 11.87
N SER A 251 1.09 -11.21 11.91
CA SER A 251 1.59 -10.18 12.83
C SER A 251 1.05 -8.78 12.54
N LEU A 252 0.87 -8.43 11.26
CA LEU A 252 0.31 -7.14 10.88
C LEU A 252 -1.16 -7.00 11.28
N LEU A 253 -1.96 -8.04 11.03
CA LEU A 253 -3.40 -8.02 11.31
C LEU A 253 -3.75 -7.97 12.80
N SER A 254 -2.79 -8.28 13.69
CA SER A 254 -2.98 -8.15 15.14
C SER A 254 -3.27 -6.69 15.57
N CYS A 255 -2.89 -5.70 14.75
CA CYS A 255 -3.14 -4.28 15.00
C CYS A 255 -4.60 -3.85 14.84
N TRP A 256 -5.42 -4.67 14.19
CA TRP A 256 -6.84 -4.39 13.97
C TRP A 256 -7.73 -5.55 14.40
N ALA A 257 -7.26 -6.38 15.34
CA ALA A 257 -8.08 -7.40 15.97
C ALA A 257 -9.41 -6.78 16.43
N GLU A 258 -10.51 -7.46 16.13
CA GLU A 258 -11.89 -7.05 16.49
C GLU A 258 -12.42 -5.78 15.79
N GLN A 259 -11.64 -5.11 14.94
CA GLN A 259 -12.12 -3.94 14.20
C GLN A 259 -12.75 -4.33 12.86
N ALA A 260 -13.82 -3.63 12.48
CA ALA A 260 -14.49 -3.79 11.19
C ALA A 260 -13.80 -2.93 10.13
N VAL A 261 -12.65 -3.39 9.62
CA VAL A 261 -11.79 -2.63 8.69
C VAL A 261 -11.37 -3.46 7.47
N VAL A 262 -10.94 -2.74 6.42
CA VAL A 262 -10.17 -3.31 5.30
C VAL A 262 -8.74 -2.76 5.37
N VAL A 263 -7.74 -3.63 5.25
CA VAL A 263 -6.32 -3.30 5.28
C VAL A 263 -5.67 -3.70 3.96
N GLY A 264 -4.88 -2.81 3.37
CA GLY A 264 -4.13 -3.08 2.13
C GLY A 264 -3.35 -1.86 1.66
N GLU A 265 -2.77 -1.94 0.45
CA GLU A 265 -2.22 -0.75 -0.20
C GLU A 265 -3.37 0.13 -0.69
N ARG A 266 -3.29 1.44 -0.42
CA ARG A 266 -4.39 2.36 -0.64
C ARG A 266 -4.09 3.22 -1.85
N TYR A 267 -4.90 3.10 -2.89
CA TYR A 267 -4.92 4.08 -3.98
C TYR A 267 -6.13 5.01 -3.86
N GLY A 268 -6.06 6.12 -4.58
CA GLY A 268 -7.07 7.16 -4.58
C GLY A 268 -7.67 7.36 -5.96
N TYR A 269 -8.95 7.71 -6.01
CA TYR A 269 -9.59 8.25 -7.20
C TYR A 269 -10.23 9.60 -6.86
N ASN A 270 -9.86 10.64 -7.61
CA ASN A 270 -10.39 11.99 -7.48
C ASN A 270 -10.30 12.57 -6.06
N VAL A 271 -9.21 12.27 -5.34
CA VAL A 271 -9.04 12.52 -3.89
C VAL A 271 -8.97 13.99 -3.49
N HIS A 272 -8.89 14.91 -4.47
CA HIS A 272 -9.00 16.36 -4.32
C HIS A 272 -10.46 16.86 -4.32
N SER A 273 -11.41 15.99 -4.68
CA SER A 273 -12.84 16.28 -4.70
C SER A 273 -13.53 15.65 -3.49
N PRO A 274 -14.61 16.26 -2.95
CA PRO A 274 -15.45 15.60 -1.95
C PRO A 274 -16.14 14.33 -2.46
N LEU A 275 -16.20 14.15 -3.78
CA LEU A 275 -16.72 12.94 -4.44
C LEU A 275 -15.65 11.86 -4.67
N GLY A 276 -14.40 12.15 -4.32
CA GLY A 276 -13.31 11.18 -4.39
C GLY A 276 -13.38 10.12 -3.31
N TYR A 277 -12.75 8.99 -3.57
CA TYR A 277 -12.69 7.87 -2.63
C TYR A 277 -11.35 7.16 -2.71
N ASN A 278 -11.07 6.34 -1.69
CA ASN A 278 -9.90 5.47 -1.68
C ASN A 278 -10.35 4.04 -1.94
N TYR A 279 -9.46 3.23 -2.48
CA TYR A 279 -9.70 1.80 -2.72
C TYR A 279 -8.46 0.98 -2.38
N PRO A 280 -8.64 -0.25 -1.84
CA PRO A 280 -7.53 -1.18 -1.65
C PRO A 280 -7.13 -1.75 -3.00
N THR A 281 -5.86 -1.73 -3.37
CA THR A 281 -5.42 -2.30 -4.65
C THR A 281 -5.67 -3.81 -4.68
N GLY A 282 -6.24 -4.34 -5.77
CA GLY A 282 -6.54 -5.78 -5.88
C GLY A 282 -5.30 -6.67 -5.86
N GLY A 283 -4.32 -6.34 -6.69
CA GLY A 283 -3.11 -7.14 -6.89
C GLY A 283 -2.18 -7.14 -5.69
N GLY A 284 -2.06 -6.02 -4.96
CA GLY A 284 -1.34 -5.97 -3.69
C GLY A 284 -1.94 -6.90 -2.63
N GLY A 285 -3.20 -7.32 -2.80
CA GLY A 285 -3.95 -8.07 -1.83
C GLY A 285 -4.61 -7.17 -0.79
N MET A 286 -5.72 -7.66 -0.24
CA MET A 286 -6.47 -6.95 0.80
C MET A 286 -6.97 -7.89 1.88
N ALA A 287 -6.83 -7.48 3.13
CA ALA A 287 -7.40 -8.17 4.28
C ALA A 287 -8.69 -7.47 4.71
N ILE A 288 -9.79 -8.22 4.74
CA ILE A 288 -11.14 -7.75 5.06
C ILE A 288 -11.54 -8.42 6.36
N SER A 289 -11.91 -7.63 7.37
CA SER A 289 -12.49 -8.16 8.61
C SER A 289 -13.71 -9.01 8.29
N ALA A 290 -13.77 -10.24 8.79
CA ALA A 290 -14.85 -11.19 8.49
C ALA A 290 -16.24 -10.63 8.84
N THR A 291 -16.30 -9.77 9.86
CA THR A 291 -17.50 -9.05 10.29
C THR A 291 -18.10 -8.13 9.22
N LEU A 292 -17.30 -7.69 8.24
CA LEU A 292 -17.76 -6.83 7.15
C LEU A 292 -18.44 -7.60 6.01
N LEU A 293 -18.17 -8.90 5.86
CA LEU A 293 -18.62 -9.67 4.69
C LEU A 293 -20.15 -9.63 4.49
N PRO A 294 -21.00 -9.81 5.52
CA PRO A 294 -22.45 -9.72 5.32
C PRO A 294 -22.90 -8.36 4.77
N LYS A 295 -22.27 -7.27 5.25
CA LYS A 295 -22.55 -5.91 4.79
C LYS A 295 -22.09 -5.71 3.35
N LEU A 296 -20.87 -6.10 3.02
CA LEU A 296 -20.32 -5.96 1.65
C LEU A 296 -21.14 -6.74 0.63
N VAL A 297 -21.51 -7.98 0.95
CA VAL A 297 -22.33 -8.84 0.07
C VAL A 297 -23.72 -8.25 -0.15
N SER A 298 -24.35 -7.72 0.91
CA SER A 298 -25.71 -7.18 0.83
C SER A 298 -25.78 -5.80 0.19
N GLU A 299 -24.77 -4.95 0.34
CA GLU A 299 -24.84 -3.52 -0.03
C GLU A 299 -23.97 -3.13 -1.23
N CYS A 300 -22.90 -3.87 -1.56
CA CYS A 300 -22.06 -3.55 -2.72
C CYS A 300 -22.65 -4.09 -4.03
N ARG A 301 -22.55 -3.29 -5.10
CA ARG A 301 -23.04 -3.64 -6.44
C ARG A 301 -22.05 -3.20 -7.51
N CYS A 302 -21.86 -4.04 -8.51
CA CYS A 302 -21.08 -3.72 -9.70
C CYS A 302 -21.91 -2.87 -10.66
N GLN A 303 -21.25 -1.96 -11.38
CA GLN A 303 -21.88 -1.28 -12.53
C GLN A 303 -21.99 -2.24 -13.72
N ALA A 304 -20.92 -2.99 -14.01
CA ALA A 304 -20.87 -4.06 -14.98
C ALA A 304 -20.03 -5.23 -14.44
N ALA A 305 -20.16 -6.41 -15.04
CA ALA A 305 -19.40 -7.58 -14.62
C ALA A 305 -17.88 -7.39 -14.78
N ASP A 306 -17.48 -6.66 -15.83
CA ASP A 306 -16.10 -6.36 -16.24
C ASP A 306 -15.57 -5.02 -15.65
N SER A 307 -16.27 -4.44 -14.67
CA SER A 307 -15.80 -3.24 -13.97
C SER A 307 -14.57 -3.55 -13.10
N PRO A 308 -13.66 -2.57 -12.86
CA PRO A 308 -12.52 -2.72 -11.93
C PRO A 308 -13.02 -3.03 -10.52
N ASP A 309 -12.71 -4.22 -10.02
CA ASP A 309 -13.29 -4.76 -8.80
C ASP A 309 -12.83 -4.02 -7.54
N ASP A 310 -11.55 -3.70 -7.47
CA ASP A 310 -10.95 -2.94 -6.36
C ASP A 310 -11.54 -1.55 -6.22
N MET A 311 -11.65 -0.79 -7.31
CA MET A 311 -12.26 0.54 -7.31
C MET A 311 -13.73 0.49 -6.89
N HIS A 312 -14.50 -0.47 -7.40
CA HIS A 312 -15.91 -0.63 -7.03
C HIS A 312 -16.06 -1.04 -5.56
N LEU A 313 -15.18 -1.89 -5.06
CA LEU A 313 -15.13 -2.21 -3.64
C LEU A 313 -14.82 -0.95 -2.83
N GLY A 314 -13.79 -0.18 -3.18
CA GLY A 314 -13.44 1.06 -2.49
C GLY A 314 -14.54 2.11 -2.50
N PHE A 315 -15.25 2.26 -3.62
CA PHE A 315 -16.44 3.12 -3.71
C PHE A 315 -17.53 2.65 -2.72
N CYS A 316 -17.78 1.34 -2.64
CA CYS A 316 -18.71 0.77 -1.68
C CYS A 316 -18.25 1.03 -0.23
N LEU A 317 -16.98 0.78 0.10
CA LEU A 317 -16.41 1.04 1.42
C LEU A 317 -16.62 2.50 1.83
N ALA A 318 -16.34 3.45 0.92
CA ALA A 318 -16.54 4.88 1.15
C ALA A 318 -18.02 5.22 1.40
N ARG A 319 -18.93 4.71 0.57
CA ARG A 319 -20.38 4.93 0.71
C ARG A 319 -20.91 4.43 2.06
N HIS A 320 -20.35 3.33 2.56
CA HIS A 320 -20.79 2.67 3.80
C HIS A 320 -19.93 3.00 5.01
N THR A 321 -19.06 4.02 4.88
CA THR A 321 -18.13 4.51 5.91
C THR A 321 -17.31 3.39 6.56
N VAL A 322 -16.95 2.38 5.77
CA VAL A 322 -16.05 1.31 6.21
C VAL A 322 -14.61 1.84 6.12
N PRO A 323 -13.83 1.80 7.22
CA PRO A 323 -12.45 2.26 7.19
C PRO A 323 -11.57 1.41 6.26
N LEU A 324 -10.90 2.08 5.32
CA LEU A 324 -9.78 1.52 4.56
C LEU A 324 -8.47 2.02 5.18
N VAL A 325 -7.74 1.10 5.79
CA VAL A 325 -6.44 1.34 6.40
C VAL A 325 -5.35 1.07 5.35
N HIS A 326 -4.47 2.06 5.15
CA HIS A 326 -3.27 1.85 4.35
C HIS A 326 -2.25 1.13 5.20
N SER A 327 -1.66 0.08 4.65
CA SER A 327 -0.42 -0.48 5.15
C SER A 327 0.67 -0.29 4.09
N PRO A 328 1.84 0.28 4.46
CA PRO A 328 2.96 0.43 3.53
C PRO A 328 3.60 -0.91 3.15
N PHE A 329 3.20 -2.01 3.83
CA PHE A 329 3.78 -3.33 3.60
C PHE A 329 3.10 -4.11 2.47
N PHE A 330 1.94 -3.65 1.98
CA PHE A 330 1.28 -4.22 0.80
C PHE A 330 1.75 -3.48 -0.45
N HIS A 331 1.99 -4.21 -1.54
CA HIS A 331 2.54 -3.63 -2.77
C HIS A 331 1.86 -4.19 -4.03
N GLN A 332 1.19 -3.32 -4.78
CA GLN A 332 0.51 -3.55 -6.06
C GLN A 332 1.49 -3.73 -7.21
N ALA A 333 2.76 -3.36 -7.03
CA ALA A 333 3.79 -3.50 -8.05
C ALA A 333 4.93 -4.44 -7.60
N ARG A 334 5.84 -4.74 -8.53
CA ARG A 334 6.91 -5.71 -8.31
C ARG A 334 7.97 -5.04 -7.43
N PRO A 335 8.82 -5.80 -6.74
CA PRO A 335 9.90 -5.20 -5.95
C PRO A 335 10.80 -4.24 -6.75
N VAL A 336 10.98 -4.48 -8.05
CA VAL A 336 11.79 -3.63 -8.93
C VAL A 336 11.12 -2.31 -9.31
N ASP A 337 9.79 -2.23 -9.17
CA ASP A 337 9.02 -1.02 -9.45
C ASP A 337 9.06 -0.01 -8.31
N TYR A 338 9.73 -0.32 -7.19
CA TYR A 338 9.92 0.58 -6.05
C TYR A 338 11.40 0.95 -5.89
N ALA A 339 11.67 2.16 -5.41
CA ALA A 339 13.03 2.56 -5.05
C ALA A 339 13.62 1.60 -4.00
N PRO A 340 14.86 1.12 -4.16
CA PRO A 340 15.50 0.22 -3.20
C PRO A 340 15.55 0.81 -1.79
N GLY A 341 15.81 2.12 -1.67
CA GLY A 341 15.84 2.82 -0.39
C GLY A 341 14.48 2.83 0.32
N TYR A 342 13.36 2.80 -0.41
CA TYR A 342 12.04 2.67 0.17
C TYR A 342 11.83 1.26 0.76
N LEU A 343 12.07 0.22 -0.04
CA LEU A 343 11.90 -1.17 0.41
C LEU A 343 12.87 -1.55 1.54
N ALA A 344 14.03 -0.92 1.62
CA ALA A 344 15.00 -1.15 2.71
C ALA A 344 14.50 -0.70 4.09
N THR A 345 13.50 0.19 4.17
CA THR A 345 12.96 0.68 5.45
C THR A 345 11.86 -0.21 6.04
N GLN A 346 11.51 -1.30 5.35
CA GLN A 346 10.36 -2.10 5.72
C GLN A 346 10.52 -3.60 5.43
N LEU A 347 9.64 -4.38 6.04
CA LEU A 347 9.45 -5.79 5.75
C LEU A 347 8.12 -5.96 4.99
N PRO A 348 8.15 -6.11 3.66
CA PRO A 348 6.95 -6.27 2.87
C PRO A 348 6.11 -7.47 3.32
N VAL A 349 4.80 -7.32 3.24
CA VAL A 349 3.79 -8.39 3.39
C VAL A 349 3.47 -9.00 2.03
N SER A 350 3.37 -8.19 0.98
CA SER A 350 3.04 -8.69 -0.37
C SER A 350 3.73 -7.89 -1.49
N PHE A 351 3.79 -8.50 -2.67
CA PHE A 351 4.16 -7.90 -3.96
C PHE A 351 3.30 -8.47 -5.10
N HIS A 352 3.12 -7.69 -6.16
CA HIS A 352 2.39 -8.10 -7.37
C HIS A 352 3.09 -7.55 -8.63
N LYS A 353 3.33 -8.26 -9.71
CA LYS A 353 2.87 -9.57 -10.15
C LYS A 353 4.02 -10.41 -10.71
N HIS A 354 3.72 -11.63 -11.14
CA HIS A 354 4.62 -12.56 -11.85
C HIS A 354 5.13 -12.06 -13.22
N TRP A 355 5.14 -10.75 -13.49
CA TRP A 355 5.48 -10.17 -14.78
C TRP A 355 6.97 -9.79 -14.88
N MET A 356 7.65 -10.33 -15.89
CA MET A 356 9.08 -10.12 -16.14
C MET A 356 9.97 -10.40 -14.91
N LEU A 357 9.61 -11.39 -14.11
CA LEU A 357 10.41 -11.90 -13.01
C LEU A 357 10.16 -13.40 -12.83
N ASP A 358 11.06 -14.09 -12.13
CA ASP A 358 10.79 -15.43 -11.63
C ASP A 358 10.10 -15.31 -10.26
N PRO A 359 8.84 -15.75 -10.13
CA PRO A 359 8.08 -15.55 -8.89
C PRO A 359 8.56 -16.43 -7.74
N VAL A 360 9.11 -17.61 -8.01
CA VAL A 360 9.64 -18.50 -6.95
C VAL A 360 10.95 -17.95 -6.39
N VAL A 361 11.84 -17.47 -7.27
CA VAL A 361 13.08 -16.79 -6.86
C VAL A 361 12.76 -15.51 -6.09
N THR A 362 11.77 -14.74 -6.57
CA THR A 362 11.32 -13.51 -5.90
C THR A 362 10.72 -13.82 -4.53
N TYR A 363 9.86 -14.83 -4.41
CA TYR A 363 9.31 -15.29 -3.14
C TYR A 363 10.41 -15.67 -2.16
N ASN A 364 11.38 -16.48 -2.62
CA ASN A 364 12.48 -16.92 -1.78
C ASN A 364 13.35 -15.75 -1.31
N LYS A 365 13.58 -14.74 -2.17
CA LYS A 365 14.35 -13.55 -1.81
C LYS A 365 13.68 -12.72 -0.72
N TRP A 366 12.35 -12.52 -0.80
CA TRP A 366 11.64 -11.55 0.03
C TRP A 366 10.89 -12.14 1.23
N PHE A 367 10.43 -13.39 1.11
CA PHE A 367 9.47 -13.98 2.05
C PHE A 367 9.91 -15.31 2.67
N SER A 368 10.89 -16.03 2.08
CA SER A 368 11.38 -17.26 2.73
C SER A 368 12.10 -16.96 4.04
N SER A 369 11.86 -17.80 5.05
CA SER A 369 12.38 -17.69 6.42
C SER A 369 13.90 -17.64 6.51
N ALA A 370 14.63 -18.07 5.47
CA ALA A 370 16.09 -18.07 5.40
C ALA A 370 16.73 -16.67 5.38
N LYS A 371 15.95 -15.59 5.25
CA LYS A 371 16.45 -14.19 5.28
C LYS A 371 15.80 -13.30 6.34
N ALA A 372 14.96 -13.86 7.23
CA ALA A 372 14.33 -13.09 8.31
C ALA A 372 15.36 -12.46 9.29
N THR A 373 16.62 -12.88 9.24
CA THR A 373 17.74 -12.41 10.07
C THR A 373 18.78 -11.52 9.36
N HIS A 374 18.63 -11.21 8.05
CA HIS A 374 19.63 -10.46 7.30
C HIS A 374 19.05 -9.39 6.36
N LEU A 375 18.37 -8.39 6.92
CA LEU A 375 18.06 -7.14 6.21
C LEU A 375 18.74 -5.92 6.86
N HIS A 376 19.91 -6.10 7.48
CA HIS A 376 20.90 -5.07 7.82
C HIS A 376 22.22 -5.84 8.03
N PRO A 377 23.14 -5.95 7.04
CA PRO A 377 23.99 -4.86 6.57
C PRO A 377 24.32 -4.99 5.06
N GLU A 378 25.14 -4.09 4.52
CA GLU A 378 25.61 -4.07 3.12
C GLU A 378 24.63 -3.45 2.11
N LEU A 379 24.62 -2.11 2.10
CA LEU A 379 25.19 -1.33 0.99
C LEU A 379 25.55 0.08 1.46
#